data_AF-A0A3D2UT39-F1
#
_entry.id   AF-A0A3D2UT39-F1
#
_cell.length_a   1.000
_cell.length_b   1.000
_cell.length_c   1.000
_cell.angle_alpha   90.00
_cell.angle_beta   90.00
_cell.angle_gamma   90.00
#
_symmetry.space_group_name_H-M   'P 1'
#
loop_
_entity.id
_entity.type
_entity.pdbx_description
1 polymer ?
#
loop_
_entity_poly.entity_id
_entity_poly.type
_entity_poly.pdbx_seq_one_letter_code
_entity_poly.pdbx_strand_id
1 'polypeptide(L)'
;MADYHFQWTFDLKASPEALWHLVSDTNRFNRDTGLPPMQLLGIKNRVKRVKFKIPLLRVEWDEEPFEWTYPYRFGILRRYVAGPLLEMRVDCRLERLENGGTRLDYQTWVSSRNIIGDIGIRLGIGLVAKKQFADIFNLYDRIASRGDPAYAVATGRHLSSSGHARFKALSQQLKNEGADEKVLDNLYDYLHRADNLSVQRMRPYALADIWNLPRRTVLETFLRATRAGMLDMFWDLLCPECRGVAEDFGKLSDLSSHAHCNTCQIEFNANFDQNVEVIFRPNPSVRAVDNEIEFCVGSPQRQPHIIFSMIVPPREKLPFGTMLNEGRYRLKASGLEGFQLVSAYPSGTEKRDFTVDAL
;
A
#
# COMPACT_ATOMS: atom_id res chain seq x y z
N MET A 1 15.34 8.85 29.44
CA MET A 1 15.36 8.10 28.17
C MET A 1 15.02 6.68 28.55
N ALA A 2 13.87 6.19 28.09
CA ALA A 2 13.38 4.87 28.43
C ALA A 2 13.06 4.10 27.16
N ASP A 3 13.32 2.80 27.21
CA ASP A 3 12.98 1.87 26.15
C ASP A 3 11.73 1.10 26.54
N TYR A 4 10.84 0.96 25.56
CA TYR A 4 9.57 0.28 25.71
C TYR A 4 9.49 -0.84 24.69
N HIS A 5 8.95 -1.98 25.12
CA HIS A 5 8.64 -3.10 24.25
C HIS A 5 7.18 -3.50 24.44
N PHE A 6 6.43 -3.55 23.34
CA PHE A 6 5.06 -4.01 23.29
C PHE A 6 4.98 -5.21 22.35
N GLN A 7 4.29 -6.25 22.79
CA GLN A 7 3.97 -7.42 21.98
C GLN A 7 2.47 -7.68 22.09
N TRP A 8 1.82 -7.81 20.94
CA TRP A 8 0.42 -8.17 20.84
C TRP A 8 0.26 -9.35 19.89
N THR A 9 -0.55 -10.31 20.30
CA THR A 9 -0.83 -11.54 19.56
C THR A 9 -2.32 -11.60 19.26
N PHE A 10 -2.66 -11.95 18.02
CA PHE A 10 -4.04 -12.09 17.56
C PHE A 10 -4.19 -13.40 16.80
N ASP A 11 -5.13 -14.24 17.24
CA ASP A 11 -5.47 -15.47 16.51
C ASP A 11 -6.63 -15.16 15.56
N LEU A 12 -6.38 -15.33 14.26
CA LEU A 12 -7.24 -14.96 13.14
C LEU A 12 -7.62 -16.21 12.32
N LYS A 13 -8.77 -16.18 11.65
CA LYS A 13 -9.34 -17.34 10.94
C LYS A 13 -8.79 -17.53 9.53
N ALA A 14 -8.50 -16.43 8.83
CA ALA A 14 -7.95 -16.45 7.49
C ALA A 14 -6.50 -16.96 7.48
N SER A 15 -6.07 -17.53 6.36
CA SER A 15 -4.70 -18.00 6.19
C SER A 15 -3.71 -16.84 6.08
N PRO A 16 -2.40 -17.07 6.30
CA PRO A 16 -1.39 -16.02 6.15
C PRO A 16 -1.41 -15.36 4.77
N GLU A 17 -1.61 -16.14 3.71
CA GLU A 17 -1.65 -15.66 2.31
C GLU A 17 -2.86 -14.75 2.08
N ALA A 18 -4.01 -15.14 2.61
CA ALA A 18 -5.25 -14.37 2.51
C ALA A 18 -5.17 -13.10 3.35
N LEU A 19 -4.49 -13.10 4.49
CA LEU A 19 -4.30 -11.90 5.32
C LEU A 19 -3.22 -10.97 4.79
N TRP A 20 -2.19 -11.51 4.14
CA TRP A 20 -0.98 -10.77 3.80
C TRP A 20 -1.26 -9.48 3.06
N HIS A 21 -2.12 -9.52 2.04
CA HIS A 21 -2.41 -8.35 1.21
C HIS A 21 -3.10 -7.21 1.95
N LEU A 22 -3.73 -7.49 3.10
CA LEU A 22 -4.34 -6.49 3.97
C LEU A 22 -3.37 -6.05 5.07
N VAL A 23 -2.77 -7.03 5.76
CA VAL A 23 -1.90 -6.79 6.93
C VAL A 23 -0.60 -6.09 6.54
N SER A 24 -0.05 -6.41 5.37
CA SER A 24 1.18 -5.77 4.87
C SER A 24 0.92 -4.50 4.05
N ASP A 25 -0.33 -4.09 3.87
CA ASP A 25 -0.64 -2.75 3.35
C ASP A 25 -0.52 -1.73 4.48
N THR A 26 0.72 -1.41 4.84
CA THR A 26 0.98 -0.49 5.96
C THR A 26 0.52 0.94 5.66
N ASN A 27 0.25 1.29 4.40
CA ASN A 27 -0.35 2.57 4.03
C ASN A 27 -1.82 2.62 4.45
N ARG A 28 -2.58 1.59 4.07
CA ARG A 28 -3.97 1.41 4.50
C ARG A 28 -4.09 1.22 6.01
N PHE A 29 -3.27 0.34 6.58
CA PHE A 29 -3.28 0.05 8.02
C PHE A 29 -3.02 1.30 8.85
N ASN A 30 -2.04 2.13 8.47
CA ASN A 30 -1.77 3.39 9.17
C ASN A 30 -2.99 4.33 9.12
N ARG A 31 -3.64 4.45 7.96
CA ARG A 31 -4.88 5.23 7.82
C ARG A 31 -6.01 4.68 8.70
N ASP A 32 -6.23 3.37 8.67
CA ASP A 32 -7.33 2.70 9.38
C ASP A 32 -7.16 2.73 10.91
N THR A 33 -5.91 2.74 11.38
CA THR A 33 -5.56 2.93 12.79
C THR A 33 -5.55 4.40 13.22
N GLY A 34 -5.82 5.33 12.31
CA GLY A 34 -5.94 6.76 12.61
C GLY A 34 -4.61 7.51 12.74
N LEU A 35 -3.52 6.97 12.18
CA LEU A 35 -2.26 7.70 12.09
C LEU A 35 -2.40 8.93 11.17
N PRO A 36 -1.69 10.03 11.47
CA PRO A 36 -1.68 11.20 10.59
C PRO A 36 -1.11 10.87 9.21
N PRO A 37 -1.56 11.56 8.15
CA PRO A 37 -0.89 11.52 6.87
C PRO A 37 0.56 11.98 7.00
N MET A 38 1.40 11.53 6.08
CA MET A 38 2.80 11.87 6.01
C MET A 38 3.16 12.53 4.67
N GLN A 39 4.37 13.06 4.63
CA GLN A 39 5.00 13.65 3.46
C GLN A 39 6.40 13.04 3.33
N LEU A 40 6.72 12.56 2.13
CA LEU A 40 8.08 12.17 1.77
C LEU A 40 8.89 13.44 1.48
N LEU A 41 10.00 13.63 2.21
CA LEU A 41 10.89 14.79 2.05
C LEU A 41 12.10 14.47 1.15
N GLY A 42 12.44 13.20 0.99
CA GLY A 42 13.53 12.76 0.12
C GLY A 42 13.94 11.32 0.37
N ILE A 43 14.79 10.80 -0.50
CA ILE A 43 15.34 9.44 -0.40
C ILE A 43 16.85 9.54 -0.61
N LYS A 44 17.62 8.95 0.30
CA LYS A 44 19.09 8.88 0.22
C LYS A 44 19.55 7.49 0.64
N ASN A 45 20.33 6.82 -0.20
CA ASN A 45 20.81 5.45 0.06
C ASN A 45 19.68 4.50 0.49
N ARG A 46 18.51 4.60 -0.17
CA ARG A 46 17.26 3.85 0.12
C ARG A 46 16.59 4.16 1.46
N VAL A 47 17.20 4.99 2.31
CA VAL A 47 16.57 5.54 3.50
C VAL A 47 15.65 6.68 3.08
N LYS A 48 14.40 6.62 3.52
CA LYS A 48 13.38 7.62 3.18
C LYS A 48 13.27 8.62 4.33
N ARG A 49 13.46 9.91 4.04
CA ARG A 49 13.18 10.97 5.01
C ARG A 49 11.71 11.32 4.95
N VAL A 50 11.00 11.13 6.06
CA VAL A 50 9.53 11.27 6.12
C VAL A 50 9.14 12.18 7.28
N LYS A 51 8.05 12.94 7.11
CA LYS A 51 7.47 13.80 8.15
C LYS A 51 5.96 13.62 8.22
N PHE A 52 5.38 13.67 9.43
CA PHE A 52 3.92 13.73 9.56
C PHE A 52 3.37 15.14 9.22
N LYS A 53 2.22 15.18 8.54
CA LYS A 53 1.45 16.40 8.24
C LYS A 53 0.59 16.81 9.46
N ILE A 54 1.23 17.28 10.54
CA ILE A 54 0.57 17.73 11.78
C ILE A 54 0.82 19.24 11.98
N PRO A 55 -0.22 20.08 12.23
CA PRO A 55 -0.08 21.54 12.29
C PRO A 55 0.85 22.09 13.38
N LEU A 56 1.02 21.40 14.52
CA LEU A 56 1.67 21.95 15.71
C LEU A 56 2.85 21.12 16.24
N LEU A 57 3.13 19.95 15.64
CA LEU A 57 4.18 19.07 16.11
C LEU A 57 5.01 18.58 14.92
N ARG A 58 6.30 18.91 14.94
CA ARG A 58 7.25 18.35 13.97
C ARG A 58 7.67 16.96 14.42
N VAL A 59 7.18 15.96 13.70
CA VAL A 59 7.65 14.56 13.81
C VAL A 59 8.22 14.17 12.47
N GLU A 60 9.53 13.90 12.46
CA GLU A 60 10.30 13.59 11.25
C GLU A 60 11.27 12.46 11.55
N TRP A 61 11.41 11.53 10.62
CA TRP A 61 12.26 10.35 10.78
C TRP A 61 12.89 9.91 9.47
N ASP A 62 14.02 9.22 9.61
CA ASP A 62 14.59 8.35 8.60
C ASP A 62 13.95 6.97 8.71
N GLU A 63 13.34 6.51 7.63
CA GLU A 63 12.75 5.17 7.50
C GLU A 63 13.71 4.29 6.69
N GLU A 64 14.25 3.27 7.36
CA GLU A 64 15.08 2.25 6.71
C GLU A 64 14.25 1.47 5.67
N PRO A 65 14.88 0.76 4.72
CA PRO A 65 14.15 -0.13 3.83
C PRO A 65 13.30 -1.13 4.63
N PHE A 66 12.04 -1.32 4.21
CA PHE A 66 11.23 -2.41 4.75
C PHE A 66 11.90 -3.74 4.43
N GLU A 67 11.88 -4.64 5.41
CA GLU A 67 12.25 -6.02 5.22
C GLU A 67 11.00 -6.87 5.28
N TRP A 68 10.81 -7.80 4.35
CA TRP A 68 9.68 -8.70 4.37
C TRP A 68 9.96 -10.02 3.67
N THR A 69 9.14 -11.00 4.03
CA THR A 69 9.09 -12.33 3.43
C THR A 69 7.63 -12.72 3.31
N TYR A 70 7.11 -12.80 2.10
CA TYR A 70 5.74 -13.22 1.85
C TYR A 70 5.52 -14.70 2.27
N PRO A 71 4.38 -15.05 2.87
CA PRO A 71 3.37 -14.21 3.52
C PRO A 71 3.61 -14.02 5.04
N TYR A 72 4.83 -14.26 5.52
CA TYR A 72 5.09 -14.55 6.93
C TYR A 72 5.54 -13.36 7.78
N ARG A 73 6.22 -12.36 7.22
CA ARG A 73 6.82 -11.31 8.06
C ARG A 73 7.04 -10.01 7.30
N PHE A 74 6.80 -8.88 7.94
CA PHE A 74 7.45 -7.62 7.58
C PHE A 74 7.99 -6.89 8.81
N GLY A 75 9.02 -6.07 8.62
CA GLY A 75 9.62 -5.26 9.65
C GLY A 75 10.08 -3.91 9.10
N ILE A 76 10.14 -2.94 10.00
CA ILE A 76 10.60 -1.58 9.69
C ILE A 76 11.33 -0.96 10.87
N LEU A 77 12.36 -0.19 10.58
CA LEU A 77 13.09 0.63 11.53
C LEU A 77 12.97 2.10 11.16
N ARG A 78 12.63 2.93 12.15
CA ARG A 78 12.50 4.37 12.02
C ARG A 78 13.41 5.05 13.04
N ARG A 79 14.29 5.92 12.57
CA ARG A 79 15.18 6.75 13.38
C ARG A 79 14.69 8.19 13.34
N TYR A 80 14.16 8.68 14.45
CA TYR A 80 13.54 9.98 14.51
C TYR A 80 14.59 11.08 14.61
N VAL A 81 14.50 12.06 13.72
CA VAL A 81 15.35 13.25 13.72
C VAL A 81 14.70 14.41 14.46
N ALA A 82 13.36 14.42 14.54
CA ALA A 82 12.58 15.38 15.29
C ALA A 82 11.33 14.73 15.89
N GLY A 83 10.90 15.25 17.05
CA GLY A 83 9.73 14.78 17.76
C GLY A 83 10.05 14.01 19.06
N PRO A 84 9.04 13.39 19.69
CA PRO A 84 9.16 12.83 21.03
C PRO A 84 9.88 11.48 21.09
N LEU A 85 10.14 10.85 19.94
CA LEU A 85 10.78 9.54 19.83
C LEU A 85 12.23 9.68 19.36
N LEU A 86 13.06 8.69 19.69
CA LEU A 86 14.41 8.50 19.14
C LEU A 86 14.41 7.43 18.07
N GLU A 87 13.79 6.30 18.37
CA GLU A 87 13.77 5.13 17.50
C GLU A 87 12.43 4.39 17.67
N MET A 88 11.95 3.79 16.58
CA MET A 88 10.86 2.83 16.60
C MET A 88 11.20 1.69 15.66
N ARG A 89 11.12 0.46 16.18
CA ARG A 89 11.19 -0.77 15.39
C ARG A 89 9.86 -1.49 15.48
N VAL A 90 9.36 -1.96 14.34
CA VAL A 90 8.15 -2.78 14.24
C VAL A 90 8.52 -4.10 13.57
N ASP A 91 7.94 -5.19 14.07
CA ASP A 91 8.01 -6.52 13.47
C ASP A 91 6.62 -7.15 13.52
N CYS A 92 6.06 -7.50 12.36
CA CYS A 92 4.78 -8.17 12.23
C CYS A 92 5.02 -9.56 11.63
N ARG A 93 4.58 -10.60 12.32
CA ARG A 93 4.71 -12.00 11.90
C ARG A 93 3.36 -12.67 11.78
N LEU A 94 3.20 -13.49 10.76
CA LEU A 94 2.03 -14.31 10.51
C LEU A 94 2.47 -15.77 10.52
N GLU A 95 2.08 -16.49 11.57
CA GLU A 95 2.36 -17.91 11.73
C GLU A 95 1.11 -18.72 11.45
N ARG A 96 1.22 -19.75 10.62
CA ARG A 96 0.10 -20.65 10.34
C ARG A 96 -0.18 -21.52 11.58
N LEU A 97 -1.42 -21.54 12.03
CA LEU A 97 -1.86 -22.41 13.12
C LEU A 97 -2.16 -23.83 12.62
N GLU A 98 -1.93 -24.84 13.45
CA GLU A 98 -2.13 -26.26 13.11
C GLU A 98 -3.58 -26.59 12.73
N ASN A 99 -4.55 -25.94 13.39
CA ASN A 99 -5.98 -26.11 13.15
C ASN A 99 -6.51 -25.24 11.99
N GLY A 100 -5.62 -24.58 11.24
CA GLY A 100 -5.97 -23.57 10.24
C GLY A 100 -6.05 -22.16 10.84
N GLY A 101 -5.94 -21.16 9.97
CA GLY A 101 -5.86 -19.76 10.37
C GLY A 101 -4.43 -19.28 10.62
N THR A 102 -4.32 -18.14 11.31
CA THR A 102 -3.07 -17.39 11.47
C THR A 102 -2.95 -16.83 12.88
N ARG A 103 -1.80 -17.02 13.52
CA ARG A 103 -1.36 -16.23 14.66
C ARG A 103 -0.56 -15.03 14.15
N LEU A 104 -1.09 -13.83 14.37
CA LEU A 104 -0.42 -12.59 14.07
C LEU A 104 0.27 -12.06 15.32
N ASP A 105 1.59 -11.98 15.30
CA ASP A 105 2.41 -11.37 16.34
C ASP A 105 2.92 -10.01 15.88
N TYR A 106 2.52 -8.95 16.58
CA TYR A 106 2.94 -7.58 16.32
C TYR A 106 3.80 -7.07 17.48
N GLN A 107 5.08 -6.86 17.21
CA GLN A 107 6.06 -6.37 18.17
C GLN A 107 6.48 -4.95 17.83
N THR A 108 6.59 -4.09 18.84
CA THR A 108 7.05 -2.72 18.70
C THR A 108 8.04 -2.38 19.81
N TRP A 109 9.24 -1.96 19.42
CA TRP A 109 10.25 -1.40 20.32
C TRP A 109 10.35 0.09 20.07
N VAL A 110 10.34 0.89 21.14
CA VAL A 110 10.33 2.35 21.05
C VAL A 110 11.23 2.95 22.11
N SER A 111 12.11 3.86 21.69
CA SER A 111 12.95 4.65 22.59
C SER A 111 12.42 6.08 22.67
N SER A 112 12.15 6.56 23.89
CA SER A 112 11.68 7.93 24.12
C SER A 112 12.82 8.95 24.08
N ARG A 113 12.58 10.12 23.49
CA ARG A 113 13.55 11.22 23.54
C ARG A 113 13.49 11.97 24.86
N ASN A 114 12.29 12.13 25.42
CA ASN A 114 12.02 12.94 26.60
C ASN A 114 10.77 12.43 27.33
N ILE A 115 10.43 13.06 28.46
CA ILE A 115 9.30 12.68 29.31
C ILE A 115 7.94 12.79 28.60
N ILE A 116 7.81 13.71 27.63
CA ILE A 116 6.61 13.82 26.79
C ILE A 116 6.49 12.56 25.92
N GLY A 117 7.60 12.07 25.37
CA GLY A 117 7.65 10.79 24.69
C GLY A 117 7.30 9.61 25.59
N ASP A 118 7.79 9.58 26.83
CA ASP A 118 7.44 8.52 27.79
C ASP A 118 5.93 8.43 28.03
N ILE A 119 5.29 9.57 28.26
CA ILE A 119 3.83 9.66 28.45
C ILE A 119 3.10 9.26 27.16
N GLY A 120 3.53 9.82 26.02
CA GLY A 120 2.92 9.57 24.72
C GLY A 120 3.00 8.10 24.28
N ILE A 121 4.11 7.41 24.54
CA ILE A 121 4.30 5.99 24.21
C ILE A 121 3.35 5.13 25.05
N ARG A 122 3.29 5.35 26.37
CA ARG A 122 2.44 4.54 27.26
C ARG A 122 0.95 4.69 26.95
N LEU A 123 0.49 5.92 26.70
CA LEU A 123 -0.92 6.18 26.41
C LEU A 123 -1.28 5.83 24.96
N GLY A 124 -0.49 6.31 24.00
CA GLY A 124 -0.75 6.13 22.58
C GLY A 124 -0.50 4.69 22.11
N ILE A 125 0.71 4.16 22.31
CA ILE A 125 1.07 2.82 21.84
C ILE A 125 0.52 1.77 22.82
N GLY A 126 0.77 1.94 24.12
CA GLY A 126 0.40 0.93 25.12
C GLY A 126 -1.10 0.66 25.27
N LEU A 127 -1.95 1.69 25.17
CA LEU A 127 -3.40 1.57 25.39
C LEU A 127 -4.21 1.72 24.10
N VAL A 128 -4.00 2.81 23.35
CA VAL A 128 -4.85 3.13 22.19
C VAL A 128 -4.54 2.20 21.01
N ALA A 129 -3.26 2.03 20.65
CA ALA A 129 -2.88 1.24 19.49
C ALA A 129 -3.27 -0.24 19.65
N LYS A 130 -3.15 -0.83 20.86
CA LYS A 130 -3.57 -2.22 21.09
C LYS A 130 -5.03 -2.46 20.67
N LYS A 131 -5.95 -1.59 21.09
CA LYS A 131 -7.38 -1.71 20.75
C LYS A 131 -7.61 -1.50 19.25
N GLN A 132 -7.05 -0.44 18.68
CA GLN A 132 -7.20 -0.14 17.25
C GLN A 132 -6.66 -1.27 16.38
N PHE A 133 -5.50 -1.84 16.73
CA PHE A 133 -4.89 -2.93 15.98
C PHE A 133 -5.75 -4.19 16.07
N ALA A 134 -6.28 -4.50 17.26
CA ALA A 134 -7.24 -5.59 17.42
C ALA A 134 -8.46 -5.40 16.51
N ASP A 135 -9.08 -4.21 16.53
CA ASP A 135 -10.28 -3.92 15.75
C ASP A 135 -10.01 -4.02 14.24
N ILE A 136 -8.86 -3.49 13.77
CA ILE A 136 -8.47 -3.52 12.35
C ILE A 136 -8.04 -4.92 11.89
N PHE A 137 -7.26 -5.67 12.67
CA PHE A 137 -6.91 -7.04 12.28
C PHE A 137 -8.11 -7.98 12.27
N ASN A 138 -9.06 -7.82 13.20
CA ASN A 138 -10.34 -8.55 13.14
C ASN A 138 -11.18 -8.15 11.91
N LEU A 139 -11.13 -6.88 11.50
CA LEU A 139 -11.78 -6.44 10.26
C LEU A 139 -11.12 -7.10 9.04
N TYR A 140 -9.79 -7.07 8.95
CA TYR A 140 -9.05 -7.71 7.85
C TYR A 140 -9.28 -9.21 7.80
N ASP A 141 -9.37 -9.88 8.95
CA ASP A 141 -9.73 -11.30 9.04
C ASP A 141 -11.11 -11.59 8.47
N ARG A 142 -12.11 -10.74 8.76
CA ARG A 142 -13.45 -10.89 8.17
C ARG A 142 -13.41 -10.70 6.65
N ILE A 143 -12.69 -9.69 6.16
CA ILE A 143 -12.55 -9.41 4.72
C ILE A 143 -11.91 -10.60 4.01
N ALA A 144 -10.76 -11.05 4.52
CA ALA A 144 -10.02 -12.18 3.96
C ALA A 144 -10.80 -13.50 4.03
N SER A 145 -11.59 -13.72 5.10
CA SER A 145 -12.36 -14.95 5.27
C SER A 145 -13.66 -15.01 4.44
N ARG A 146 -14.27 -13.86 4.16
CA ARG A 146 -15.57 -13.77 3.44
C ARG A 146 -15.43 -13.42 1.96
N GLY A 147 -14.24 -12.99 1.53
CA GLY A 147 -14.03 -12.45 0.19
C GLY A 147 -14.74 -11.11 -0.02
N ASP A 148 -14.98 -10.36 1.06
CA ASP A 148 -15.62 -9.05 0.97
C ASP A 148 -14.70 -8.10 0.17
N PRO A 149 -15.25 -7.22 -0.67
CA PRO A 149 -14.45 -6.29 -1.46
C PRO A 149 -13.62 -5.38 -0.54
N ALA A 150 -12.37 -5.07 -0.90
CA ALA A 150 -11.44 -4.31 -0.04
C ALA A 150 -11.95 -2.92 0.39
N TYR A 151 -12.91 -2.32 -0.33
CA TYR A 151 -13.59 -1.08 0.09
C TYR A 151 -14.68 -1.29 1.16
N ALA A 152 -14.97 -2.53 1.60
CA ALA A 152 -15.82 -2.83 2.75
C ALA A 152 -15.24 -2.26 4.07
N VAL A 153 -13.95 -1.88 4.08
CA VAL A 153 -13.32 -1.09 5.15
C VAL A 153 -13.94 0.31 5.28
N ALA A 154 -14.63 0.79 4.24
CA ALA A 154 -15.03 2.19 4.17
C ALA A 154 -16.31 2.49 4.96
N THR A 155 -16.13 3.08 6.13
CA THR A 155 -17.20 3.65 6.96
C THR A 155 -17.34 5.14 6.65
N GLY A 156 -18.35 5.55 5.89
CA GLY A 156 -18.61 6.98 5.64
C GLY A 156 -19.61 7.26 4.52
N ARG A 157 -20.15 8.49 4.53
CA ARG A 157 -20.86 9.11 3.41
C ARG A 157 -20.05 10.31 2.95
N HIS A 158 -19.38 10.20 1.81
CA HIS A 158 -18.37 11.16 1.36
C HIS A 158 -18.85 12.10 0.25
N LEU A 159 -19.96 11.79 -0.42
CA LEU A 159 -20.57 12.74 -1.36
C LEU A 159 -21.37 13.80 -0.58
N SER A 160 -21.17 15.07 -0.92
CA SER A 160 -22.02 16.17 -0.45
C SER A 160 -23.39 16.13 -1.16
N SER A 161 -24.40 16.85 -0.65
CA SER A 161 -25.70 16.93 -1.33
C SER A 161 -25.58 17.45 -2.78
N SER A 162 -24.66 18.40 -3.03
CA SER A 162 -24.38 18.88 -4.38
C SER A 162 -23.68 17.83 -5.24
N GLY A 163 -22.72 17.07 -4.68
CA GLY A 163 -22.06 15.96 -5.36
C GLY A 163 -23.04 14.86 -5.77
N HIS A 164 -24.01 14.53 -4.90
CA HIS A 164 -25.11 13.62 -5.21
C HIS A 164 -25.96 14.09 -6.39
N ALA A 165 -26.40 15.35 -6.37
CA ALA A 165 -27.20 15.93 -7.44
C ALA A 165 -26.43 15.95 -8.77
N ARG A 166 -25.14 16.33 -8.71
CA ARG A 166 -24.25 16.35 -9.87
C ARG A 166 -24.05 14.95 -10.44
N PHE A 167 -23.73 13.97 -9.61
CA PHE A 167 -23.59 12.58 -10.02
C PHE A 167 -24.87 12.07 -10.69
N LYS A 168 -26.03 12.30 -10.07
CA LYS A 168 -27.32 11.85 -10.60
C LYS A 168 -27.61 12.44 -11.98
N ALA A 169 -27.38 13.73 -12.17
CA ALA A 169 -27.57 14.39 -13.46
C ALA A 169 -26.66 13.82 -14.55
N LEU A 170 -25.37 13.65 -14.25
CA LEU A 170 -24.39 13.08 -15.18
C LEU A 170 -24.66 11.61 -15.48
N SER A 171 -25.06 10.84 -14.46
CA SER A 171 -25.46 9.44 -14.61
C SER A 171 -26.64 9.29 -15.57
N GLN A 172 -27.67 10.14 -15.45
CA GLN A 172 -28.81 10.11 -16.37
C GLN A 172 -28.40 10.40 -17.82
N GLN A 173 -27.50 11.37 -18.03
CA GLN A 173 -26.95 11.65 -19.36
C GLN A 173 -26.20 10.43 -19.92
N LEU A 174 -25.31 9.84 -19.12
CA LEU A 174 -24.49 8.69 -19.51
C LEU A 174 -25.35 7.47 -19.86
N LYS A 175 -26.44 7.22 -19.10
CA LYS A 175 -27.41 6.17 -19.42
C LYS A 175 -28.05 6.38 -20.80
N ASN A 176 -28.44 7.61 -21.12
CA ASN A 176 -29.00 7.95 -22.44
C ASN A 176 -27.96 7.77 -23.59
N GLU A 177 -26.67 7.88 -23.29
CA GLU A 177 -25.56 7.65 -24.23
C GLU A 177 -25.12 6.18 -24.32
N GLY A 178 -25.80 5.27 -23.61
CA GLY A 178 -25.54 3.82 -23.63
C GLY A 178 -24.46 3.35 -22.64
N ALA A 179 -24.15 4.12 -21.59
CA ALA A 179 -23.32 3.63 -20.50
C ALA A 179 -24.04 2.57 -19.66
N ASP A 180 -23.30 1.60 -19.14
CA ASP A 180 -23.87 0.49 -18.37
C ASP A 180 -24.38 0.97 -17.00
N GLU A 181 -25.65 0.71 -16.72
CA GLU A 181 -26.31 1.17 -15.48
C GLU A 181 -25.71 0.54 -14.22
N LYS A 182 -25.33 -0.73 -14.26
CA LYS A 182 -24.74 -1.42 -13.10
C LYS A 182 -23.36 -0.86 -12.78
N VAL A 183 -22.58 -0.48 -13.79
CA VAL A 183 -21.29 0.19 -13.56
C VAL A 183 -21.52 1.56 -12.92
N LEU A 184 -22.51 2.34 -13.37
CA LEU A 184 -22.83 3.64 -12.79
C LEU A 184 -23.31 3.53 -11.34
N ASP A 185 -24.14 2.53 -11.03
CA ASP A 185 -24.62 2.28 -9.66
C ASP A 185 -23.46 1.87 -8.72
N ASN A 186 -22.57 0.97 -9.18
CA ASN A 186 -21.38 0.60 -8.41
C ASN A 186 -20.39 1.77 -8.25
N LEU A 187 -20.22 2.59 -9.28
CA LEU A 187 -19.39 3.79 -9.21
C LEU A 187 -19.97 4.80 -8.21
N TYR A 188 -21.29 4.99 -8.19
CA TYR A 188 -21.95 5.82 -7.19
C TYR A 188 -21.66 5.32 -5.77
N ASP A 189 -21.90 4.03 -5.50
CA ASP A 189 -21.66 3.45 -4.19
C ASP A 189 -20.18 3.56 -3.79
N TYR A 190 -19.27 3.34 -4.72
CA TYR A 190 -17.83 3.49 -4.49
C TYR A 190 -17.46 4.94 -4.17
N LEU A 191 -17.89 5.92 -4.98
CA LEU A 191 -17.64 7.33 -4.70
C LEU A 191 -18.36 7.85 -3.46
N HIS A 192 -19.46 7.23 -3.05
CA HIS A 192 -20.18 7.60 -1.84
C HIS A 192 -19.53 7.05 -0.57
N ARG A 193 -19.07 5.79 -0.60
CA ARG A 193 -18.65 5.06 0.60
C ARG A 193 -17.16 4.97 0.77
N ALA A 194 -16.40 4.79 -0.33
CA ALA A 194 -14.97 4.57 -0.26
C ALA A 194 -14.24 5.80 0.31
N ASP A 195 -13.18 5.58 1.07
CA ASP A 195 -12.38 6.65 1.65
C ASP A 195 -11.45 7.31 0.60
N ASN A 196 -10.85 8.44 0.95
CA ASN A 196 -10.00 9.20 0.03
C ASN A 196 -8.81 8.40 -0.52
N LEU A 197 -8.19 7.52 0.29
CA LEU A 197 -7.07 6.68 -0.15
C LEU A 197 -7.49 5.71 -1.27
N SER A 198 -8.76 5.27 -1.25
CA SER A 198 -9.33 4.36 -2.24
C SER A 198 -9.74 5.05 -3.54
N VAL A 199 -10.25 6.29 -3.47
CA VAL A 199 -10.78 7.01 -4.65
C VAL A 199 -9.74 7.88 -5.34
N GLN A 200 -8.61 8.21 -4.69
CA GLN A 200 -7.54 9.01 -5.30
C GLN A 200 -6.82 8.31 -6.47
N ARG A 201 -7.00 7.00 -6.62
CA ARG A 201 -6.41 6.20 -7.69
C ARG A 201 -7.30 5.02 -8.08
N MET A 202 -8.31 5.26 -8.91
CA MET A 202 -9.20 4.21 -9.38
C MET A 202 -8.64 3.54 -10.64
N ARG A 203 -8.46 2.22 -10.56
CA ARG A 203 -8.11 1.37 -11.71
C ARG A 203 -9.37 0.64 -12.17
N PRO A 204 -9.87 0.89 -13.40
CA PRO A 204 -11.15 0.35 -13.84
C PRO A 204 -11.16 -1.17 -13.87
N TYR A 205 -10.05 -1.82 -14.24
CA TYR A 205 -9.99 -3.29 -14.27
C TYR A 205 -9.96 -3.91 -12.87
N ALA A 206 -9.28 -3.28 -11.91
CA ALA A 206 -9.31 -3.74 -10.53
C ALA A 206 -10.72 -3.61 -9.94
N LEU A 207 -11.43 -2.51 -10.23
CA LEU A 207 -12.82 -2.33 -9.81
C LEU A 207 -13.77 -3.29 -10.54
N ALA A 208 -13.54 -3.57 -11.82
CA ALA A 208 -14.32 -4.54 -12.58
C ALA A 208 -14.26 -5.95 -11.98
N ASP A 209 -13.06 -6.40 -11.59
CA ASP A 209 -12.86 -7.69 -10.94
C ASP A 209 -13.61 -7.75 -9.60
N ILE A 210 -13.58 -6.66 -8.83
CA ILE A 210 -14.29 -6.56 -7.54
C ILE A 210 -15.81 -6.54 -7.73
N TRP A 211 -16.31 -5.80 -8.72
CA TRP A 211 -17.74 -5.70 -9.01
C TRP A 211 -18.27 -6.92 -9.78
N ASN A 212 -17.40 -7.85 -10.16
CA ASN A 212 -17.70 -8.99 -11.01
C ASN A 212 -18.42 -8.56 -12.31
N LEU A 213 -17.88 -7.52 -12.96
CA LEU A 213 -18.38 -6.95 -14.22
C LEU A 213 -17.32 -7.06 -15.33
N PRO A 214 -17.73 -7.06 -16.62
CA PRO A 214 -16.76 -7.15 -17.71
C PRO A 214 -15.81 -5.94 -17.71
N ARG A 215 -14.49 -6.21 -17.69
CA ARG A 215 -13.43 -5.20 -17.67
C ARG A 215 -13.59 -4.12 -18.75
N ARG A 216 -13.95 -4.52 -19.98
CA ARG A 216 -14.19 -3.59 -21.09
C ARG A 216 -15.36 -2.66 -20.83
N THR A 217 -16.50 -3.19 -20.38
CA THR A 217 -17.69 -2.40 -20.05
C THR A 217 -17.40 -1.36 -18.97
N VAL A 218 -16.65 -1.75 -17.92
CA VAL A 218 -16.27 -0.82 -16.85
C VAL A 218 -15.36 0.29 -17.36
N LEU A 219 -14.34 -0.05 -18.17
CA LEU A 219 -13.45 0.94 -18.78
C LEU A 219 -14.20 1.90 -19.72
N GLU A 220 -15.07 1.38 -20.59
CA GLU A 220 -15.85 2.21 -21.51
C GLU A 220 -16.76 3.19 -20.76
N THR A 221 -17.42 2.74 -19.70
CA THR A 221 -18.23 3.61 -18.83
C THR A 221 -17.35 4.66 -18.13
N PHE A 222 -16.17 4.31 -17.64
CA PHE A 222 -15.23 5.26 -17.03
C PHE A 222 -14.77 6.33 -18.03
N LEU A 223 -14.44 5.94 -19.27
CA LEU A 223 -14.06 6.87 -20.32
C LEU A 223 -15.20 7.83 -20.71
N ARG A 224 -16.45 7.32 -20.80
CA ARG A 224 -17.63 8.17 -21.01
C ARG A 224 -17.86 9.12 -19.83
N ALA A 225 -17.73 8.62 -18.60
CA ALA A 225 -17.83 9.40 -17.38
C ALA A 225 -16.77 10.51 -17.33
N THR A 226 -15.57 10.28 -17.84
CA THR A 226 -14.56 11.33 -18.01
C THR A 226 -15.01 12.42 -18.96
N ARG A 227 -15.54 12.06 -20.14
CA ARG A 227 -16.06 13.04 -21.10
C ARG A 227 -17.24 13.86 -20.56
N ALA A 228 -18.07 13.25 -19.72
CA ALA A 228 -19.19 13.92 -19.06
C ALA A 228 -18.75 14.80 -17.86
N GLY A 229 -17.47 14.77 -17.47
CA GLY A 229 -16.96 15.52 -16.31
C GLY A 229 -17.35 14.93 -14.96
N MET A 230 -17.65 13.63 -14.90
CA MET A 230 -17.86 12.90 -13.66
C MET A 230 -16.53 12.44 -13.05
N LEU A 231 -15.59 12.04 -13.91
CA LEU A 231 -14.25 11.58 -13.56
C LEU A 231 -13.20 12.40 -14.31
N ASP A 232 -12.00 12.46 -13.77
CA ASP A 232 -10.80 12.95 -14.46
C ASP A 232 -9.86 11.76 -14.71
N MET A 233 -9.21 11.74 -15.87
CA MET A 233 -8.32 10.66 -16.30
C MET A 233 -6.86 11.13 -16.25
N PHE A 234 -5.99 10.26 -15.75
CA PHE A 234 -4.56 10.51 -15.60
C PHE A 234 -3.75 9.32 -16.11
N TRP A 235 -2.47 9.59 -16.39
CA TRP A 235 -1.50 8.62 -16.88
C TRP A 235 -0.37 8.49 -15.88
N ASP A 236 -0.27 7.34 -15.22
CA ASP A 236 0.82 7.02 -14.31
C ASP A 236 1.94 6.33 -15.08
N LEU A 237 3.16 6.86 -14.97
CA LEU A 237 4.37 6.21 -15.45
C LEU A 237 4.98 5.39 -14.31
N LEU A 238 5.00 4.07 -14.47
CA LEU A 238 5.41 3.10 -13.46
C LEU A 238 6.90 2.76 -13.60
N CYS A 239 7.58 2.61 -12.46
CA CYS A 239 8.93 2.07 -12.45
C CYS A 239 8.92 0.57 -12.80
N PRO A 240 9.77 0.07 -13.71
CA PRO A 240 9.78 -1.35 -14.10
C PRO A 240 10.27 -2.29 -12.98
N GLU A 241 10.95 -1.77 -11.96
CA GLU A 241 11.47 -2.54 -10.84
C GLU A 241 10.46 -2.64 -9.69
N CYS A 242 10.03 -1.50 -9.15
CA CYS A 242 9.08 -1.48 -8.03
C CYS A 242 7.62 -1.40 -8.43
N ARG A 243 7.30 -1.13 -9.70
CA ARG A 243 5.92 -0.88 -10.19
C ARG A 243 5.18 0.26 -9.47
N GLY A 244 5.90 1.09 -8.71
CA GLY A 244 5.38 2.32 -8.14
C GLY A 244 5.34 3.43 -9.18
N VAL A 245 4.47 4.41 -8.95
CA VAL A 245 4.36 5.62 -9.78
C VAL A 245 5.64 6.45 -9.62
N ALA A 246 6.33 6.70 -10.74
CA ALA A 246 7.45 7.63 -10.79
C ALA A 246 6.94 9.05 -11.02
N GLU A 247 6.04 9.22 -11.98
CA GLU A 247 5.44 10.49 -12.40
C GLU A 247 3.97 10.25 -12.83
N ASP A 248 3.09 11.23 -12.63
CA ASP A 248 1.71 11.21 -13.14
C ASP A 248 1.39 12.44 -13.99
N PHE A 249 0.59 12.25 -15.04
CA PHE A 249 0.29 13.29 -16.03
C PHE A 249 -1.22 13.41 -16.29
N GLY A 250 -1.71 14.64 -16.45
CA GLY A 250 -3.10 14.90 -16.85
C GLY A 250 -3.37 14.66 -18.34
N LYS A 251 -2.33 14.71 -19.19
CA LYS A 251 -2.43 14.43 -20.62
C LYS A 251 -1.32 13.50 -21.04
N LEU A 252 -1.63 12.60 -21.97
CA LEU A 252 -0.66 11.66 -22.53
C LEU A 252 0.48 12.37 -23.28
N SER A 253 0.19 13.54 -23.87
CA SER A 253 1.18 14.36 -24.58
C SER A 253 2.30 14.90 -23.68
N ASP A 254 2.06 14.96 -22.38
CA ASP A 254 2.97 15.57 -21.41
C ASP A 254 3.94 14.52 -20.85
N LEU A 255 3.76 13.25 -21.23
CA LEU A 255 4.56 12.12 -20.77
C LEU A 255 5.98 12.19 -21.35
N SER A 256 6.98 12.21 -20.48
CA SER A 256 8.40 12.17 -20.86
C SER A 256 8.82 10.78 -21.34
N SER A 257 9.72 10.72 -22.33
CA SER A 257 10.33 9.47 -22.79
C SER A 257 11.28 8.83 -21.77
N HIS A 258 11.74 9.61 -20.78
CA HIS A 258 12.66 9.18 -19.73
C HIS A 258 12.12 9.61 -18.37
N ALA A 259 12.23 8.74 -17.37
CA ALA A 259 11.80 9.04 -16.01
C ALA A 259 12.80 8.52 -14.98
N HIS A 260 12.82 9.16 -13.82
CA HIS A 260 13.63 8.75 -12.67
C HIS A 260 12.74 8.25 -11.54
N CYS A 261 12.95 7.02 -11.10
CA CYS A 261 12.26 6.49 -9.93
C CYS A 261 13.00 6.87 -8.65
N ASN A 262 12.47 7.82 -7.87
CA ASN A 262 13.04 8.21 -6.58
C ASN A 262 13.15 7.05 -5.58
N THR A 263 12.26 6.05 -5.64
CA THR A 263 12.30 4.90 -4.71
C THR A 263 13.40 3.91 -5.08
N CYS A 264 13.53 3.56 -6.35
CA CYS A 264 14.54 2.61 -6.82
C CYS A 264 15.90 3.25 -7.10
N GLN A 265 15.94 4.59 -7.24
CA GLN A 265 17.11 5.37 -7.65
C GLN A 265 17.65 4.89 -9.00
N ILE A 266 16.76 4.72 -9.98
CA ILE A 266 17.09 4.29 -11.34
C ILE A 266 16.46 5.24 -12.36
N GLU A 267 17.11 5.34 -13.52
CA GLU A 267 16.53 5.93 -14.72
C GLU A 267 15.97 4.82 -15.61
N PHE A 268 14.88 5.12 -16.31
CA PHE A 268 14.26 4.19 -17.24
C PHE A 268 13.47 4.93 -18.32
N ASN A 269 13.27 4.25 -19.45
CA ASN A 269 12.50 4.79 -20.57
C ASN A 269 11.02 4.48 -20.41
N ALA A 270 10.18 5.42 -20.83
CA ALA A 270 8.75 5.17 -20.98
C ALA A 270 8.51 4.16 -22.11
N ASN A 271 7.67 3.17 -21.81
CA ASN A 271 7.18 2.16 -22.74
C ASN A 271 5.69 1.97 -22.49
N PHE A 272 4.87 2.51 -23.39
CA PHE A 272 3.41 2.54 -23.26
C PHE A 272 2.79 1.17 -22.97
N ASP A 273 3.33 0.10 -23.54
CA ASP A 273 2.79 -1.25 -23.37
C ASP A 273 3.16 -1.88 -22.03
N GLN A 274 4.21 -1.39 -21.37
CA GLN A 274 4.82 -2.07 -20.23
C GLN A 274 4.75 -1.29 -18.93
N ASN A 275 4.78 0.03 -18.99
CA ASN A 275 4.93 0.85 -17.78
C ASN A 275 4.08 2.11 -17.74
N VAL A 276 3.05 2.22 -18.58
CA VAL A 276 2.05 3.30 -18.49
C VAL A 276 0.70 2.72 -18.06
N GLU A 277 0.13 3.26 -16.98
CA GLU A 277 -1.19 2.84 -16.47
C GLU A 277 -2.16 4.03 -16.48
N VAL A 278 -3.37 3.81 -17.01
CA VAL A 278 -4.46 4.79 -16.90
C VAL A 278 -5.15 4.65 -15.56
N ILE A 279 -5.28 5.76 -14.85
CA ILE A 279 -6.03 5.85 -13.59
C ILE A 279 -7.08 6.96 -13.66
N PHE A 280 -8.12 6.83 -12.84
CA PHE A 280 -9.21 7.79 -12.77
C PHE A 280 -9.35 8.32 -11.36
N ARG A 281 -9.73 9.60 -11.26
CA ARG A 281 -10.05 10.29 -10.01
C ARG A 281 -11.45 10.90 -10.16
N PRO A 282 -12.24 11.04 -9.07
CA PRO A 282 -13.50 11.77 -9.19
C PRO A 282 -13.21 13.23 -9.54
N ASN A 283 -14.03 13.79 -10.44
CA ASN A 283 -13.96 15.21 -10.71
C ASN A 283 -14.36 15.99 -9.44
N PRO A 284 -13.66 17.09 -9.07
CA PRO A 284 -13.97 17.84 -7.84
C PRO A 284 -15.41 18.36 -7.77
N SER A 285 -16.09 18.56 -8.90
CA SER A 285 -17.51 18.94 -8.94
C SER A 285 -18.46 17.83 -8.46
N VAL A 286 -18.00 16.56 -8.48
CA VAL A 286 -18.69 15.39 -7.95
C VAL A 286 -18.20 15.08 -6.54
N ARG A 287 -16.88 14.97 -6.35
CA ARG A 287 -16.25 14.70 -5.06
C ARG A 287 -14.85 15.30 -5.01
N ALA A 288 -14.63 16.26 -4.14
CA ALA A 288 -13.29 16.74 -3.82
C ALA A 288 -12.52 15.67 -3.02
N VAL A 289 -11.30 15.36 -3.47
CA VAL A 289 -10.41 14.38 -2.85
C VAL A 289 -9.02 15.00 -2.74
N ASP A 290 -8.38 14.83 -1.59
CA ASP A 290 -6.95 15.07 -1.45
C ASP A 290 -6.20 13.89 -2.08
N ASN A 291 -5.60 14.12 -3.25
CA ASN A 291 -4.93 13.09 -4.04
C ASN A 291 -3.46 12.88 -3.64
N GLU A 292 -2.98 13.64 -2.65
CA GLU A 292 -1.62 13.55 -2.11
C GLU A 292 -1.62 12.98 -0.68
N ILE A 293 -2.71 12.31 -0.31
CA ILE A 293 -2.83 11.69 1.01
C ILE A 293 -2.09 10.36 1.03
N GLU A 294 -1.14 10.27 1.94
CA GLU A 294 -0.19 9.17 2.02
C GLU A 294 0.11 8.90 3.50
N PHE A 295 0.27 7.63 3.89
CA PHE A 295 0.52 7.21 5.27
C PHE A 295 1.73 6.27 5.39
N CYS A 296 2.16 5.61 4.30
CA CYS A 296 3.41 4.85 4.23
C CYS A 296 3.93 4.70 2.79
N VAL A 297 5.15 5.18 2.53
CA VAL A 297 5.86 5.05 1.24
C VAL A 297 6.62 3.73 1.11
N GLY A 298 6.95 3.08 2.23
CA GLY A 298 7.68 1.82 2.25
C GLY A 298 6.82 0.55 2.25
N SER A 299 5.49 0.68 2.25
CA SER A 299 4.56 -0.45 2.41
C SER A 299 4.87 -1.62 1.46
N PRO A 300 5.00 -2.87 1.96
CA PRO A 300 5.18 -4.06 1.13
C PRO A 300 4.12 -4.18 0.02
N GLN A 301 2.88 -3.78 0.27
CA GLN A 301 1.80 -3.84 -0.74
C GLN A 301 1.90 -2.79 -1.85
N ARG A 302 2.88 -1.88 -1.80
CA ARG A 302 3.24 -1.08 -2.97
C ARG A 302 4.06 -1.88 -3.98
N GLN A 303 4.64 -3.00 -3.57
CA GLN A 303 5.49 -3.86 -4.37
C GLN A 303 5.02 -5.33 -4.23
N PRO A 304 3.74 -5.65 -4.49
CA PRO A 304 3.18 -6.97 -4.19
C PRO A 304 3.79 -8.10 -5.02
N HIS A 305 4.50 -7.77 -6.11
CA HIS A 305 5.26 -8.73 -6.93
C HIS A 305 6.63 -9.11 -6.35
N ILE A 306 7.11 -8.39 -5.33
CA ILE A 306 8.37 -8.69 -4.64
C ILE A 306 8.06 -9.59 -3.45
N ILE A 307 8.44 -10.87 -3.57
CA ILE A 307 8.16 -11.89 -2.57
C ILE A 307 8.93 -11.64 -1.28
N PHE A 308 10.19 -11.23 -1.38
CA PHE A 308 11.00 -10.86 -0.22
C PHE A 308 11.97 -9.73 -0.53
N SER A 309 12.31 -8.98 0.51
CA SER A 309 13.32 -7.93 0.51
C SER A 309 13.98 -7.95 1.88
N MET A 310 15.30 -8.06 1.93
CA MET A 310 16.05 -8.14 3.20
C MET A 310 17.37 -7.38 3.08
N ILE A 311 17.89 -6.92 4.21
CA ILE A 311 19.23 -6.35 4.32
C ILE A 311 20.15 -7.45 4.84
N VAL A 312 21.12 -7.85 4.04
CA VAL A 312 22.12 -8.86 4.44
C VAL A 312 23.41 -8.13 4.83
N PRO A 313 23.82 -8.16 6.11
CA PRO A 313 25.08 -7.56 6.52
C PRO A 313 26.28 -8.25 5.85
N PRO A 314 27.40 -7.55 5.65
CA PRO A 314 28.59 -8.14 5.05
C PRO A 314 29.04 -9.39 5.81
N ARG A 315 29.29 -10.48 5.08
CA ARG A 315 29.77 -11.78 5.60
C ARG A 315 28.79 -12.50 6.53
N GLU A 316 27.53 -12.06 6.58
CA GLU A 316 26.49 -12.76 7.31
C GLU A 316 25.65 -13.67 6.40
N LYS A 317 25.03 -14.68 7.00
CA LYS A 317 24.03 -15.55 6.35
C LYS A 317 22.71 -15.36 7.07
N LEU A 318 21.67 -15.01 6.32
CA LEU A 318 20.32 -14.82 6.85
C LEU A 318 19.38 -15.91 6.32
N PRO A 319 19.14 -16.98 7.10
CA PRO A 319 18.13 -17.97 6.73
C PRO A 319 16.73 -17.37 6.93
N PHE A 320 15.84 -17.59 5.98
CA PHE A 320 14.43 -17.21 6.08
C PHE A 320 13.55 -18.22 5.34
N GLY A 321 12.29 -18.29 5.74
CA GLY A 321 11.23 -19.02 5.02
C GLY A 321 10.40 -18.05 4.20
N THR A 322 9.99 -18.48 3.00
CA THR A 322 9.03 -17.74 2.17
C THR A 322 8.24 -18.72 1.32
N MET A 323 7.13 -18.26 0.75
CA MET A 323 6.33 -19.03 -0.18
C MET A 323 6.52 -18.48 -1.60
N LEU A 324 6.84 -19.36 -2.54
CA LEU A 324 6.86 -19.04 -3.97
C LEU A 324 5.70 -19.76 -4.65
N ASN A 325 4.91 -19.00 -5.42
CA ASN A 325 3.96 -19.59 -6.34
C ASN A 325 4.73 -20.11 -7.57
N GLU A 326 4.11 -21.00 -8.34
CA GLU A 326 4.72 -21.44 -9.61
C GLU A 326 4.98 -20.23 -10.51
N GLY A 327 6.21 -20.14 -11.05
CA GLY A 327 6.57 -19.02 -11.89
C GLY A 327 8.07 -18.75 -11.98
N ARG A 328 8.40 -17.63 -12.63
CA ARG A 328 9.76 -17.14 -12.79
C ARG A 328 9.96 -15.87 -11.99
N TYR A 329 11.04 -15.85 -11.24
CA TYR A 329 11.44 -14.79 -10.34
C TYR A 329 12.82 -14.26 -10.73
N ARG A 330 13.08 -13.01 -10.38
CA ARG A 330 14.39 -12.38 -10.49
C ARG A 330 14.89 -12.08 -9.09
N LEU A 331 16.07 -12.58 -8.76
CA LEU A 331 16.79 -12.20 -7.56
C LEU A 331 17.78 -11.09 -7.91
N LYS A 332 17.69 -9.97 -7.20
CA LYS A 332 18.54 -8.79 -7.41
C LYS A 332 19.16 -8.37 -6.07
N ALA A 333 20.41 -7.96 -6.12
CA ALA A 333 21.07 -7.29 -5.00
C ALA A 333 21.11 -5.78 -5.26
N SER A 334 20.87 -4.99 -4.21
CA SER A 334 21.02 -3.54 -4.33
C SER A 334 22.46 -3.16 -4.64
N GLY A 335 22.68 -2.29 -5.63
CA GLY A 335 23.99 -1.74 -5.95
C GLY A 335 24.87 -2.66 -6.79
N LEU A 336 24.35 -3.82 -7.22
CA LEU A 336 25.00 -4.69 -8.19
C LEU A 336 24.19 -4.73 -9.48
N GLU A 337 24.89 -4.80 -10.61
CA GLU A 337 24.27 -4.99 -11.90
C GLU A 337 23.86 -6.45 -12.11
N GLY A 338 22.79 -6.65 -12.90
CA GLY A 338 22.29 -7.98 -13.24
C GLY A 338 21.26 -8.55 -12.25
N PHE A 339 20.92 -9.81 -12.47
CA PHE A 339 19.98 -10.58 -11.66
C PHE A 339 20.20 -12.08 -11.88
N GLN A 340 19.80 -12.89 -10.90
CA GLN A 340 19.69 -14.34 -11.09
C GLN A 340 18.24 -14.72 -11.36
N LEU A 341 18.02 -15.64 -12.30
CA LEU A 341 16.70 -16.21 -12.55
C LEU A 341 16.44 -17.37 -11.59
N VAL A 342 15.29 -17.35 -10.94
CA VAL A 342 14.82 -18.42 -10.08
C VAL A 342 13.48 -18.90 -10.64
N SER A 343 13.35 -20.20 -10.91
CA SER A 343 12.08 -20.79 -11.32
C SER A 343 11.55 -21.64 -10.17
N ALA A 344 10.31 -21.40 -9.78
CA ALA A 344 9.62 -22.17 -8.74
C ALA A 344 8.61 -23.10 -9.38
N TYR A 345 8.63 -24.35 -8.96
CA TYR A 345 7.71 -25.41 -9.39
C TYR A 345 7.32 -26.25 -8.16
N PRO A 346 6.14 -26.90 -8.16
CA PRO A 346 5.71 -27.74 -7.04
C PRO A 346 6.69 -28.86 -6.67
N SER A 347 7.44 -29.38 -7.65
CA SER A 347 8.47 -30.43 -7.45
C SER A 347 9.89 -29.87 -7.29
N GLY A 348 10.03 -28.57 -7.02
CA GLY A 348 11.33 -27.91 -6.84
C GLY A 348 12.00 -28.25 -5.51
N THR A 349 13.24 -27.83 -5.33
CA THR A 349 13.95 -27.96 -4.04
C THR A 349 13.37 -27.01 -3.00
N GLU A 350 13.13 -27.48 -1.78
CA GLU A 350 12.59 -26.67 -0.67
C GLU A 350 13.56 -25.62 -0.12
N LYS A 351 14.87 -25.84 -0.29
CA LYS A 351 15.94 -24.96 0.21
C LYS A 351 16.93 -24.63 -0.90
N ARG A 352 17.29 -23.36 -1.00
CA ARG A 352 18.32 -22.88 -1.93
C ARG A 352 19.09 -21.74 -1.30
N ASP A 353 20.41 -21.84 -1.37
CA ASP A 353 21.29 -20.77 -0.93
C ASP A 353 21.58 -19.83 -2.09
N PHE A 354 21.59 -18.53 -1.78
CA PHE A 354 22.02 -17.49 -2.69
C PHE A 354 23.20 -16.75 -2.07
N THR A 355 24.22 -16.50 -2.87
CA THR A 355 25.41 -15.76 -2.46
C THR A 355 25.57 -14.56 -3.36
N VAL A 356 25.89 -13.44 -2.75
CA VAL A 356 26.16 -12.18 -3.43
C VAL A 356 27.60 -11.81 -3.11
N ASP A 357 28.48 -12.02 -4.08
CA ASP A 357 29.86 -11.58 -3.99
C ASP A 357 29.93 -10.14 -4.51
N ALA A 358 29.88 -9.18 -3.59
CA ALA A 358 30.21 -7.79 -3.90
C ALA A 358 31.74 -7.69 -3.94
N LEU A 359 32.30 -7.33 -5.11
CA LEU A 359 33.73 -7.11 -5.33
C LEU A 359 34.29 -6.00 -4.41
#